data_AF-A0A1V2AUH3-F1
#
_entry.id   AF-A0A1V2AUH3-F1
#
_cell.length_a   1.000
_cell.length_b   1.000
_cell.length_c   1.000
_cell.angle_alpha   90.00
_cell.angle_beta   90.00
_cell.angle_gamma   90.00
#
_symmetry.space_group_name_H-M   'P 1'
#
loop_
_entity.id
_entity.type
_entity.pdbx_description
1 polymer ?
#
loop_
_entity_poly.entity_id
_entity_poly.type
_entity_poly.pdbx_seq_one_letter_code
_entity_poly.pdbx_strand_id
1 'polypeptide(L)'
;MIVMNIWLNMLTTTGLGAIIGGYTNHLAIKMLFRPHRPIYIGKFQVPFTPGLIPKRRDELAVQLGKMVVEHLLTPEGIGKKLTNEEFQKGLIHWAQVEVDKVITNEQSLRHILEKWNVAHVAEEATRKIEHVITEKIHAFLA
;
A
#
# COMPACT_ATOMS: atom_id res chain seq x y z
N MET A 1 -20.29 -62.34 -18.68
CA MET A 1 -18.92 -61.87 -18.99
C MET A 1 -18.94 -60.58 -19.80
N ILE A 2 -19.63 -60.53 -20.95
CA ILE A 2 -19.70 -59.33 -21.82
C ILE A 2 -20.22 -58.08 -21.09
N VAL A 3 -21.33 -58.19 -20.34
CA VAL A 3 -21.92 -57.05 -19.61
C VAL A 3 -20.98 -56.48 -18.55
N MET A 4 -20.26 -57.33 -17.80
CA MET A 4 -19.29 -56.90 -16.79
C MET A 4 -18.13 -56.10 -17.42
N ASN A 5 -17.66 -56.53 -18.59
CA ASN A 5 -16.59 -55.86 -19.32
C ASN A 5 -17.04 -54.49 -19.85
N ILE A 6 -18.31 -54.34 -20.25
CA ILE A 6 -18.85 -53.05 -20.68
C ILE A 6 -18.85 -52.04 -19.53
N TRP A 7 -19.34 -52.43 -18.35
CA TRP A 7 -19.33 -51.55 -17.17
C TRP A 7 -17.92 -51.13 -16.76
N LEU A 8 -16.96 -52.06 -16.78
CA LEU A 8 -15.56 -51.77 -16.48
C LEU A 8 -14.94 -50.80 -17.50
N ASN A 9 -15.25 -50.96 -18.79
CA ASN A 9 -14.77 -50.08 -19.85
C ASN A 9 -15.37 -48.66 -19.76
N MET A 10 -16.65 -48.53 -19.38
CA MET A 10 -17.28 -47.22 -19.18
C MET A 10 -16.68 -46.49 -17.97
N LEU A 11 -16.42 -47.22 -16.87
CA LEU A 11 -15.81 -46.63 -15.69
C LEU A 11 -14.38 -46.16 -15.96
N THR A 12 -13.59 -46.96 -16.67
CA THR A 12 -12.19 -46.61 -17.01
C THR A 12 -12.11 -45.42 -17.94
N THR A 13 -12.93 -45.38 -19.01
CA THR A 13 -12.97 -44.24 -19.94
C THR A 13 -13.45 -42.96 -19.26
N THR A 14 -14.47 -43.03 -18.40
CA THR A 14 -14.97 -41.88 -17.65
C THR A 14 -13.93 -41.38 -16.64
N GLY A 15 -13.28 -42.29 -15.90
CA GLY A 15 -12.21 -41.95 -14.96
C GLY A 15 -11.01 -41.31 -15.66
N LEU A 16 -10.61 -41.84 -16.82
CA LEU A 16 -9.53 -41.26 -17.61
C LEU A 16 -9.88 -39.86 -18.11
N GLY A 17 -11.11 -39.66 -18.59
CA GLY A 17 -11.62 -38.36 -19.02
C GLY A 17 -11.61 -37.34 -17.88
N ALA A 18 -12.03 -37.74 -16.67
CA ALA A 18 -11.99 -36.88 -15.49
C ALA A 18 -10.55 -36.50 -15.11
N ILE A 19 -9.61 -37.44 -15.16
CA ILE A 19 -8.19 -37.18 -14.85
C ILE A 19 -7.58 -36.23 -15.88
N ILE A 20 -7.75 -36.49 -17.18
CA ILE A 20 -7.18 -35.66 -18.25
C ILE A 20 -7.82 -34.26 -18.23
N GLY A 21 -9.15 -34.18 -18.12
CA GLY A 21 -9.87 -32.90 -18.06
C GLY A 21 -9.48 -32.10 -16.82
N GLY A 22 -9.45 -32.73 -15.65
CA GLY A 22 -9.05 -32.09 -14.40
C GLY A 22 -7.60 -31.61 -14.43
N TYR A 23 -6.68 -32.45 -14.89
CA TYR A 23 -5.27 -32.10 -15.01
C TYR A 23 -5.02 -30.97 -16.00
N THR A 24 -5.66 -31.02 -17.17
CA THR A 24 -5.52 -30.00 -18.20
C THR A 24 -6.10 -28.66 -17.74
N ASN A 25 -7.25 -28.67 -17.04
CA ASN A 25 -7.83 -27.46 -16.46
C ASN A 25 -6.92 -26.84 -15.40
N HIS A 26 -6.34 -27.67 -14.52
CA HIS A 26 -5.36 -27.20 -13.54
C HIS A 26 -4.14 -26.57 -14.22
N LEU A 27 -3.63 -27.21 -15.29
CA LEU A 27 -2.52 -26.67 -16.07
C LEU A 27 -2.88 -25.36 -16.76
N ALA A 28 -4.07 -25.24 -17.34
CA ALA A 28 -4.55 -24.03 -18.00
C ALA A 28 -4.64 -22.84 -17.03
N ILE A 29 -5.23 -23.05 -15.85
CA ILE A 29 -5.29 -22.03 -14.79
C ILE A 29 -3.86 -21.61 -14.41
N LYS A 30 -2.95 -22.58 -14.21
CA LYS A 30 -1.54 -22.29 -13.92
C LYS A 30 -0.85 -21.49 -15.04
N MET A 31 -1.20 -21.75 -16.30
CA MET A 31 -0.65 -21.06 -17.48
C MET A 31 -1.09 -19.60 -17.62
N LEU A 32 -2.22 -19.21 -17.02
CA LEU A 32 -2.63 -17.80 -16.98
C LEU A 32 -1.65 -16.96 -16.14
N PHE A 33 -1.12 -17.54 -15.07
CA PHE A 33 -0.24 -16.84 -14.11
C PHE A 33 1.25 -17.11 -14.34
N ARG A 34 1.62 -18.24 -14.95
CA ARG A 34 3.01 -18.65 -15.23
C ARG A 34 3.13 -19.13 -16.68
N PRO A 35 4.28 -19.03 -17.36
CA PRO A 35 5.56 -18.50 -16.89
C PRO A 35 5.60 -16.98 -16.90
N HIS A 36 6.39 -16.38 -16.00
CA HIS A 36 6.52 -14.92 -15.88
C HIS A 36 7.36 -14.29 -17.00
N ARG A 37 8.08 -15.10 -17.78
CA ARG A 37 8.94 -14.69 -18.88
C ARG A 37 8.65 -15.56 -20.12
N PRO A 38 8.84 -15.04 -21.34
CA PRO A 38 8.78 -15.85 -22.55
C PRO A 38 9.81 -16.97 -22.49
N ILE A 39 9.42 -18.17 -22.88
CA ILE A 39 10.31 -19.33 -22.96
C ILE A 39 10.59 -19.57 -24.44
N TYR A 40 11.86 -19.78 -24.78
CA TYR A 40 12.31 -20.04 -26.15
C TYR A 40 12.89 -21.44 -26.25
N ILE A 41 12.56 -22.15 -27.34
CA ILE A 41 13.18 -23.41 -27.72
C ILE A 41 13.92 -23.13 -29.04
N GLY A 42 15.23 -23.01 -28.97
CA GLY A 42 16.04 -22.53 -30.10
C GLY A 42 15.68 -21.09 -30.48
N LYS A 43 15.21 -20.89 -31.72
CA LYS A 43 14.75 -19.58 -32.23
C LYS A 43 13.24 -19.35 -32.10
N PHE A 44 12.47 -20.34 -31.67
CA PHE A 44 11.01 -20.26 -31.62
C PHE A 44 10.52 -20.00 -30.19
N GLN A 45 9.62 -19.04 -30.02
CA GLN A 45 8.96 -18.75 -28.74
C GLN A 45 7.81 -19.72 -28.51
N VAL A 46 7.76 -20.35 -27.33
CA VAL A 46 6.69 -21.29 -26.99
C VAL A 46 5.35 -20.55 -26.93
N PRO A 47 4.31 -21.03 -27.63
CA PRO A 47 2.98 -20.41 -27.57
C PRO A 47 2.46 -20.43 -26.13
N PHE A 48 1.68 -19.41 -25.76
CA PHE A 48 1.18 -19.22 -24.39
C PHE A 48 2.26 -18.94 -23.33
N THR A 49 3.46 -18.50 -23.75
CA THR A 49 4.48 -17.94 -22.85
C THR A 49 4.86 -16.53 -23.31
N PRO A 50 4.96 -15.53 -22.41
CA PRO A 50 4.60 -15.57 -20.99
C PRO A 50 3.09 -15.77 -20.78
N GLY A 51 2.71 -16.13 -19.55
CA GLY A 51 1.29 -16.26 -19.17
C GLY A 51 0.51 -14.96 -19.42
N LEU A 52 -0.81 -15.08 -19.56
CA LEU A 52 -1.69 -13.96 -19.94
C LEU A 52 -1.61 -12.78 -18.95
N ILE A 53 -1.62 -13.06 -17.64
CA ILE A 53 -1.57 -12.04 -16.59
C ILE A 53 -0.20 -11.37 -16.50
N PRO A 54 0.93 -12.11 -16.45
CA PRO A 54 2.26 -11.50 -16.53
C PRO A 54 2.45 -10.59 -17.74
N LYS A 55 1.88 -10.94 -18.90
CA LYS A 55 1.96 -10.14 -20.13
C LYS A 55 1.29 -8.77 -20.01
N ARG A 56 0.22 -8.64 -19.21
CA ARG A 56 -0.57 -7.41 -19.05
C ARG A 56 -0.47 -6.80 -17.65
N ARG A 57 0.54 -7.17 -16.87
CA ARG A 57 0.68 -6.76 -15.47
C ARG A 57 0.62 -5.24 -15.27
N ASP A 58 1.21 -4.47 -16.20
CA ASP A 58 1.30 -3.02 -16.10
C ASP A 58 -0.06 -2.36 -16.38
N GLU A 59 -0.79 -2.84 -17.40
CA GLU A 59 -2.19 -2.43 -17.67
C GLU A 59 -3.11 -2.74 -16.48
N LEU A 60 -2.97 -3.95 -15.92
CA LEU A 60 -3.75 -4.39 -14.77
C LEU A 60 -3.46 -3.54 -13.53
N ALA A 61 -2.20 -3.19 -13.28
CA ALA A 61 -1.81 -2.34 -12.16
C ALA A 61 -2.46 -0.94 -12.26
N VAL A 62 -2.46 -0.34 -13.45
CA VAL A 62 -3.11 0.96 -13.68
C VAL A 62 -4.62 0.86 -13.49
N GLN A 63 -5.27 -0.16 -14.04
CA GLN A 63 -6.72 -0.34 -13.92
C GLN A 63 -7.16 -0.64 -12.48
N LEU A 64 -6.42 -1.50 -11.78
CA LEU A 64 -6.66 -1.76 -10.36
C LEU A 64 -6.48 -0.50 -9.54
N GLY A 65 -5.43 0.29 -9.79
CA GLY A 65 -5.21 1.56 -9.11
C GLY A 65 -6.39 2.52 -9.29
N LYS A 66 -6.88 2.69 -10.52
CA LYS A 66 -8.07 3.50 -10.80
C LYS A 66 -9.29 3.01 -10.03
N MET A 67 -9.58 1.71 -10.10
CA MET A 67 -10.70 1.10 -9.38
C MET A 67 -10.61 1.34 -7.86
N VAL A 68 -9.42 1.19 -7.28
CA VAL A 68 -9.20 1.40 -5.83
C VAL A 68 -9.48 2.85 -5.45
N VAL A 69 -8.99 3.81 -6.23
CA VAL A 69 -9.21 5.25 -5.97
C VAL A 69 -10.68 5.62 -6.16
N GLU A 70 -11.29 5.17 -7.25
CA GLU A 70 -12.66 5.54 -7.63
C GLU A 70 -13.73 4.88 -6.74
N HIS A 71 -13.45 3.70 -6.16
CA HIS A 71 -14.47 2.94 -5.44
C HIS A 71 -14.14 2.61 -3.98
N LEU A 72 -12.88 2.43 -3.61
CA LEU A 72 -12.50 2.05 -2.24
C LEU A 72 -12.06 3.24 -1.39
N LEU A 73 -11.38 4.20 -2.01
CA LEU A 73 -10.82 5.39 -1.35
C LEU A 73 -11.54 6.67 -1.79
N THR A 74 -12.86 6.62 -1.89
CA THR A 74 -13.63 7.79 -2.28
C THR A 74 -13.46 8.92 -1.24
N PRO A 75 -13.44 10.19 -1.67
CA PRO A 75 -13.34 11.33 -0.76
C PRO A 75 -14.39 11.29 0.36
N GLU A 76 -15.60 10.84 0.04
CA GLU A 76 -16.71 10.71 1.00
C GLU A 76 -16.47 9.56 1.98
N GLY A 77 -15.93 8.44 1.51
CA GLY A 77 -15.58 7.28 2.34
C GLY A 77 -14.47 7.61 3.34
N ILE A 78 -13.44 8.32 2.88
CA ILE A 78 -12.35 8.81 3.74
C ILE A 78 -12.89 9.84 4.72
N GLY A 79 -13.63 10.84 4.26
CA GLY A 79 -14.22 11.88 5.12
C GLY A 79 -15.07 11.27 6.23
N LYS A 80 -15.95 10.32 5.89
CA LYS A 80 -16.79 9.61 6.87
C LYS A 80 -15.96 8.82 7.89
N LYS A 81 -14.83 8.24 7.49
CA LYS A 81 -13.93 7.51 8.40
C LYS A 81 -13.15 8.46 9.30
N LEU A 82 -12.73 9.63 8.79
CA LEU A 82 -12.06 10.68 9.56
C LEU A 82 -12.98 11.36 10.58
N THR A 83 -14.28 11.48 10.28
CA THR A 83 -15.29 12.03 11.20
C THR A 83 -15.82 11.00 12.19
N ASN A 84 -15.37 9.75 12.11
CA ASN A 84 -15.79 8.72 13.05
C ASN A 84 -15.13 8.98 14.42
N GLU A 85 -15.94 9.07 15.47
CA GLU A 85 -15.47 9.37 16.83
C GLU A 85 -14.44 8.37 17.36
N GLU A 86 -14.58 7.07 17.05
CA GLU A 86 -13.65 6.03 17.47
C GLU A 86 -12.29 6.22 16.80
N PHE A 87 -12.29 6.54 15.50
CA PHE A 87 -11.07 6.84 14.76
C PHE A 87 -10.39 8.12 15.25
N GLN A 88 -11.16 9.18 15.53
CA GLN A 88 -10.63 10.41 16.11
C GLN A 88 -10.03 10.20 17.49
N LYS A 89 -10.71 9.46 18.38
CA LYS A 89 -10.19 9.11 19.71
C LYS A 89 -8.89 8.31 19.60
N GLY A 90 -8.83 7.34 18.68
CA GLY A 90 -7.63 6.56 18.40
C GLY A 90 -6.47 7.42 17.89
N LEU A 91 -6.74 8.33 16.95
CA LEU A 91 -5.75 9.28 16.42
C LEU A 91 -5.20 10.21 17.52
N ILE A 92 -6.09 10.80 18.33
CA ILE A 92 -5.71 11.69 19.42
C ILE A 92 -4.87 10.93 20.44
N HIS A 93 -5.26 9.71 20.80
CA HIS A 93 -4.51 8.88 21.73
C HIS A 93 -3.12 8.54 21.18
N TRP A 94 -3.03 8.12 19.92
CA TRP A 94 -1.74 7.87 19.26
C TRP A 94 -0.85 9.12 19.25
N ALA A 95 -1.42 10.28 18.90
CA ALA A 95 -0.71 11.55 18.89
C ALA A 95 -0.23 11.94 20.29
N GLN A 96 -1.06 11.79 21.33
CA GLN A 96 -0.66 12.03 22.71
C GLN A 96 0.50 11.13 23.14
N VAL A 97 0.41 9.83 22.85
CA VAL A 97 1.49 8.88 23.18
C VAL A 97 2.79 9.24 22.47
N GLU A 98 2.73 9.66 21.21
CA GLU A 98 3.92 10.05 20.45
C GLU A 98 4.51 11.38 20.96
N VAL A 99 3.65 12.37 21.23
CA VAL A 99 4.06 13.67 21.79
C VAL A 99 4.68 13.48 23.17
N ASP A 100 4.09 12.67 24.04
CA ASP A 100 4.62 12.40 25.38
C ASP A 100 5.98 11.70 25.32
N LYS A 101 6.18 10.76 24.39
CA LYS A 101 7.48 10.12 24.17
C LYS A 101 8.55 11.12 23.69
N VAL A 102 8.16 12.04 22.81
CA VAL A 102 9.05 13.06 22.26
C VAL A 102 9.42 14.09 23.33
N ILE A 103 8.46 14.56 24.12
CA ILE A 103 8.66 15.59 25.16
C ILE A 103 9.40 15.01 26.38
N THR A 104 9.08 13.79 26.80
CA THR A 104 9.70 13.19 28.01
C THR A 104 11.15 12.78 27.78
N ASN A 105 11.55 12.57 26.52
CA ASN A 105 12.91 12.22 26.17
C ASN A 105 13.71 13.51 25.89
N GLU A 106 14.44 14.01 26.90
CA GLU A 106 15.23 15.25 26.82
C GLU A 106 16.22 15.28 25.64
N GLN A 107 16.71 14.13 25.19
CA GLN A 107 17.58 14.03 24.01
C GLN A 107 16.81 14.25 22.70
N SER A 108 15.53 13.87 22.64
CA SER A 108 14.69 14.02 21.45
C SER A 108 14.26 15.48 21.24
N LEU A 109 13.88 16.17 22.33
CA LEU A 109 13.57 17.61 22.29
C LEU A 109 14.77 18.42 21.80
N ARG A 110 15.96 18.16 22.36
CA ARG A 110 17.21 18.80 21.92
C ARG A 110 17.52 18.52 20.45
N HIS A 111 17.29 17.28 19.99
CA HIS A 111 17.54 16.91 18.60
C HIS A 111 16.55 17.56 17.61
N ILE A 112 15.28 17.75 17.98
CA ILE A 112 14.30 18.49 17.17
C ILE A 112 14.62 19.99 17.16
N LEU A 113 14.96 20.56 18.31
CA LEU A 113 15.40 21.96 18.44
C LEU A 113 16.66 22.25 17.61
N GLU A 114 17.64 21.35 17.62
CA GLU A 114 18.84 21.47 16.78
C GLU A 114 18.53 21.38 15.28
N LYS A 115 17.62 20.46 14.90
CA LYS A 115 17.21 20.28 13.49
C LYS A 115 16.38 21.44 12.95
N TRP A 116 15.72 22.20 13.82
CA TRP A 116 14.92 23.38 13.49
C TRP A 116 15.70 24.71 13.50
N ASN A 117 17.03 24.67 13.62
CA ASN A 117 17.91 25.85 13.53
C ASN A 117 17.49 27.01 14.46
N VAL A 118 17.21 26.66 15.73
CA VAL A 118 16.76 27.57 16.80
C VAL A 118 17.73 28.74 17.07
N ALA A 119 18.97 28.68 16.57
CA ALA A 119 19.91 29.80 16.60
C ALA A 119 19.35 31.09 15.97
N HIS A 120 18.55 30.98 14.90
CA HIS A 120 17.99 32.17 14.23
C HIS A 120 16.77 32.75 14.96
N VAL A 121 15.94 31.88 15.54
CA VAL A 121 14.71 32.29 16.25
C VAL A 121 15.05 32.95 17.59
N ALA A 122 16.07 32.46 18.29
CA ALA A 122 16.53 33.06 19.54
C ALA A 122 17.13 34.46 19.31
N GLU A 123 17.95 34.66 18.27
CA GLU A 123 18.50 35.99 17.93
C GLU A 123 17.40 36.97 17.48
N GLU A 124 16.43 36.53 16.68
CA GLU A 124 15.37 37.40 16.17
C GLU A 124 14.34 37.78 17.25
N ALA A 125 14.01 36.87 18.16
CA ALA A 125 13.17 37.16 19.32
C ALA A 125 13.84 38.19 20.25
N THR A 126 15.14 38.05 20.52
CA THR A 126 15.88 38.96 21.40
C THR A 126 15.92 40.38 20.82
N ARG A 127 16.17 40.53 19.51
CA ARG A 127 16.15 41.85 18.84
C ARG A 127 14.78 42.50 18.82
N LYS A 128 13.71 41.72 18.62
CA LYS A 128 12.33 42.25 18.68
C LYS A 128 11.96 42.73 20.08
N ILE A 129 12.39 42.01 21.11
CA ILE A 129 12.15 42.38 22.50
C ILE A 129 12.88 43.69 22.85
N GLU A 130 14.16 43.83 22.48
CA GLU A 130 14.92 45.07 22.69
C GLU A 130 14.29 46.27 21.99
N HIS A 131 13.84 46.10 20.74
CA HIS A 131 13.24 47.18 19.97
C HIS A 131 11.90 47.65 20.59
N VAL A 132 11.05 46.73 21.04
CA VAL A 132 9.75 47.05 21.66
C VAL A 132 9.93 47.69 23.05
N ILE A 133 10.93 47.25 23.82
CA ILE A 133 11.24 47.84 25.12
C ILE A 133 11.76 49.27 24.94
N THR A 134 12.65 49.49 23.97
CA THR A 134 13.23 50.82 23.70
C THR A 134 12.18 51.80 23.17
N GLU A 135 11.28 51.35 22.28
CA GLU A 135 10.16 52.16 21.81
C GLU A 135 9.22 52.56 22.96
N LYS A 136 8.88 51.62 23.84
CA LYS A 136 7.99 51.88 24.98
C LYS A 136 8.62 52.78 26.03
N ILE A 137 9.92 52.67 26.27
CA ILE A 137 10.63 53.55 27.21
C ILE A 137 10.71 54.98 26.66
N HIS A 138 11.00 55.15 25.38
CA HIS A 138 11.00 56.48 24.76
C HIS A 138 9.61 57.12 24.69
N ALA A 139 8.56 56.35 24.40
CA ALA A 139 7.18 56.83 24.40
C ALA A 139 6.65 57.17 25.82
N PHE A 140 7.31 56.72 26.88
CA PHE A 140 6.94 56.99 28.27
C PHE A 140 7.78 58.12 28.91
N LEU A 141 8.96 58.42 28.36
CA LEU A 141 9.87 59.47 28.85
C LEU A 141 9.83 60.79 28.03
N ALA A 142 9.04 60.85 26.96
CA ALA A 142 8.74 62.05 26.17
C ALA A 142 7.33 62.57 26.49
#